data_AF-A0AA48L0P3-F1
#
_entry.id   AF-A0AA48L0P3-F1
#
_cell.length_a   1.000
_cell.length_b   1.000
_cell.length_c   1.000
_cell.angle_alpha   90.00
_cell.angle_beta   90.00
_cell.angle_gamma   90.00
#
_symmetry.space_group_name_H-M   'P 1'
#
loop_
_entity.id
_entity.type
_entity.pdbx_description
1 polymer ?
#
loop_
_entity_poly.entity_id
_entity_poly.type
_entity_poly.pdbx_seq_one_letter_code
_entity_poly.pdbx_strand_id
1 'polypeptide(L)'
;MLFYSKLNKLNFRPIVRNIGAYFCVLFLFFSIVRLMNFYRFLPSSINITVFGLLALCGLCGAAINFVFNFKCQNKFLIFFWLSILVSCVLRMRYGFIENLKELIWYAIDFFLLYQIRDNKHLLDVIKKITTMSFLVITFLSLVTYVIQLNFYVEIEPNDPLLHEDDFRFGFIENRLFGLFSNPNSASTATFISILFLFEELTKSKIFSCKFWQNIIFIFIQFTYIILAGSRTVFLAMILNIFIASWGYIRSLKEISKSKRPLIISMLLSFLCCVFFCFFCTFFKKILSFLPCLFNANIKKINTERIDIKTSGDISNLRFSIWLSAIEIFKKAWLFGTSPKNLIMYANDVIPNTFMVRLKYRMVHNTYIEIFVYTGIIGACCFYPFIIKNGSKLLKILSEFISRIKNVNIQTRTAMFAVFSIAIFGFFEPGIIFSSNILTFFLWLFV
;
A
#
# COMPACT_ATOMS: atom_id res chain seq x y z
N MET A 1 39.41 -2.52 16.33
CA MET A 1 39.43 -1.05 16.14
C MET A 1 40.20 -0.58 14.90
N LEU A 2 41.38 -1.14 14.59
CA LEU A 2 42.20 -0.75 13.42
C LEU A 2 41.55 -1.03 12.03
N PHE A 3 40.72 -2.07 11.92
CA PHE A 3 39.99 -2.35 10.67
C PHE A 3 38.86 -1.35 10.40
N TYR A 4 38.20 -0.88 11.47
CA TYR A 4 37.09 0.07 11.41
C TYR A 4 37.58 1.50 11.07
N SER A 5 38.79 1.88 11.49
CA SER A 5 39.37 3.19 11.17
C SER A 5 39.87 3.30 9.72
N LYS A 6 40.36 2.20 9.12
CA LYS A 6 40.72 2.16 7.69
C LYS A 6 39.50 2.19 6.78
N LEU A 7 38.39 1.54 7.15
CA LEU A 7 37.14 1.55 6.39
C LEU A 7 36.45 2.91 6.36
N ASN A 8 36.53 3.71 7.43
CA ASN A 8 35.98 5.08 7.47
C ASN A 8 36.66 6.06 6.50
N LYS A 9 37.86 5.74 5.97
CA LYS A 9 38.54 6.56 4.95
C LYS A 9 38.00 6.34 3.54
N LEU A 10 37.36 5.19 3.28
CA LEU A 10 36.66 4.92 2.04
C LEU A 10 35.22 5.42 2.19
N ASN A 11 34.86 6.48 1.49
CA ASN A 11 33.52 7.04 1.53
C ASN A 11 32.55 6.08 0.80
N PHE A 12 32.11 5.00 1.46
CA PHE A 12 31.24 3.95 0.89
C PHE A 12 29.79 4.40 0.70
N ARG A 13 29.41 5.54 1.27
CA ARG A 13 28.06 6.13 1.16
C ARG A 13 27.55 6.26 -0.28
N PRO A 14 28.30 6.79 -1.25
CA PRO A 14 27.90 6.82 -2.66
C PRO A 14 27.68 5.44 -3.28
N ILE A 15 28.52 4.44 -2.97
CA ILE A 15 28.39 3.08 -3.52
C ILE A 15 27.11 2.42 -3.00
N VAL A 16 26.88 2.47 -1.69
CA VAL A 16 25.65 1.95 -1.06
C VAL A 16 24.41 2.65 -1.62
N ARG A 17 24.48 3.97 -1.82
CA ARG A 17 23.39 4.76 -2.41
C ARG A 17 23.09 4.35 -3.86
N ASN A 18 24.11 4.04 -4.66
CA ASN A 18 23.92 3.60 -6.04
C ASN A 18 23.37 2.18 -6.11
N ILE A 19 23.96 1.22 -5.38
CA ILE A 19 23.46 -0.17 -5.32
C ILE A 19 22.01 -0.18 -4.84
N GLY A 20 21.72 0.58 -3.78
CA GLY A 20 20.36 0.74 -3.25
C GLY A 20 19.39 1.34 -4.28
N ALA A 21 19.83 2.33 -5.07
CA ALA A 21 19.01 2.92 -6.11
C ALA A 21 18.64 1.90 -7.22
N TYR A 22 19.61 1.11 -7.70
CA TYR A 22 19.35 0.04 -8.66
C TYR A 22 18.41 -1.03 -8.08
N PHE A 23 18.63 -1.43 -6.83
CA PHE A 23 17.75 -2.34 -6.12
C PHE A 23 16.31 -1.81 -6.06
N CYS A 24 16.11 -0.54 -5.68
CA CYS A 24 14.78 0.07 -5.61
C CYS A 24 14.04 0.03 -6.95
N VAL A 25 14.73 0.30 -8.06
CA VAL A 25 14.13 0.27 -9.40
C VAL A 25 13.74 -1.16 -9.80
N LEU A 26 14.62 -2.13 -9.55
CA LEU A 26 14.34 -3.54 -9.82
C LEU A 26 13.19 -4.07 -8.94
N PHE A 27 13.21 -3.75 -7.65
CA PHE A 27 12.17 -4.15 -6.71
C PHE A 27 10.81 -3.52 -7.05
N LEU A 28 10.79 -2.26 -7.49
CA LEU A 28 9.58 -1.63 -8.01
C LEU A 28 9.03 -2.39 -9.22
N PHE A 29 9.88 -2.69 -10.21
CA PHE A 29 9.48 -3.43 -11.41
C PHE A 29 8.85 -4.77 -11.05
N PHE A 30 9.53 -5.60 -10.25
CA PHE A 30 9.01 -6.90 -9.84
C PHE A 30 7.76 -6.81 -8.97
N SER A 31 7.65 -5.78 -8.13
CA SER A 31 6.44 -5.52 -7.33
C SER A 31 5.24 -5.19 -8.21
N ILE A 32 5.44 -4.42 -9.28
CA ILE A 32 4.38 -4.12 -10.27
C ILE A 32 3.97 -5.39 -11.00
N VAL A 33 4.93 -6.19 -11.47
CA VAL A 33 4.63 -7.47 -12.15
C VAL A 33 3.83 -8.40 -11.23
N ARG A 34 4.20 -8.50 -9.94
CA ARG A 34 3.50 -9.33 -8.95
C ARG A 34 2.06 -8.88 -8.67
N LEU A 35 1.72 -7.61 -8.90
CA LEU A 35 0.33 -7.14 -8.81
C LEU A 35 -0.53 -7.62 -9.98
N MET A 36 0.09 -8.00 -11.11
CA MET A 36 -0.63 -8.47 -12.29
C MET A 36 -1.01 -9.94 -12.14
N ASN A 37 -2.21 -10.31 -12.59
CA ASN A 37 -2.72 -11.68 -12.55
C ASN A 37 -1.83 -12.68 -13.29
N PHE A 38 -1.24 -12.28 -14.42
CA PHE A 38 -0.39 -13.15 -15.23
C PHE A 38 0.86 -13.63 -14.49
N TYR A 39 1.27 -12.92 -13.43
CA TYR A 39 2.35 -13.37 -12.57
C TYR A 39 2.10 -14.78 -12.00
N ARG A 40 0.84 -15.14 -11.77
CA ARG A 40 0.48 -16.45 -11.22
C ARG A 40 0.79 -17.62 -12.17
N PHE A 41 0.90 -17.37 -13.47
CA PHE A 41 1.29 -18.39 -14.45
C PHE A 41 2.80 -18.56 -14.58
N LEU A 42 3.62 -17.73 -13.93
CA LEU A 42 5.06 -17.92 -13.92
C LEU A 42 5.39 -19.23 -13.19
N PRO A 43 6.22 -20.10 -13.79
CA PRO A 43 6.74 -21.28 -13.12
C PRO A 43 7.32 -20.95 -11.74
N SER A 44 7.01 -21.77 -10.75
CA SER A 44 7.48 -21.60 -9.37
C SER A 44 9.00 -21.50 -9.28
N SER A 45 9.73 -22.21 -10.15
CA SER A 45 11.19 -22.14 -10.28
C SER A 45 11.69 -20.75 -10.66
N ILE A 46 11.04 -20.08 -11.62
CA ILE A 46 11.40 -18.73 -12.06
C ILE A 46 11.13 -17.73 -10.93
N ASN A 47 9.98 -17.83 -10.28
CA ASN A 47 9.62 -16.99 -9.14
C ASN A 47 10.67 -17.13 -8.00
N ILE A 48 10.97 -18.36 -7.58
CA ILE A 48 11.96 -18.62 -6.53
C ILE A 48 13.34 -18.07 -6.91
N THR A 49 13.75 -18.25 -8.17
CA THR A 49 15.08 -17.79 -8.64
C THR A 49 15.15 -16.26 -8.65
N VAL A 50 14.17 -15.60 -9.27
CA VAL A 50 14.16 -14.14 -9.41
C VAL A 50 14.06 -13.46 -8.04
N PHE A 51 13.11 -13.86 -7.19
CA PHE A 51 12.94 -13.26 -5.88
C PHE A 51 14.02 -13.70 -4.89
N GLY A 52 14.59 -14.89 -5.05
CA GLY A 52 15.75 -15.34 -4.30
C GLY A 52 16.98 -14.47 -4.59
N LEU A 53 17.29 -14.24 -5.87
CA LEU A 53 18.37 -13.33 -6.29
C LEU A 53 18.11 -11.90 -5.83
N LEU A 54 16.88 -11.41 -5.96
CA LEU A 54 16.49 -10.09 -5.50
C LEU A 54 16.67 -9.96 -3.98
N ALA A 55 16.22 -10.94 -3.21
CA ALA A 55 16.40 -10.99 -1.76
C ALA A 55 17.88 -11.05 -1.36
N LEU A 56 18.71 -11.83 -2.05
CA LEU A 56 20.15 -11.89 -1.81
C LEU A 56 20.83 -10.54 -2.09
N CYS A 57 20.56 -9.93 -3.24
CA CYS A 57 21.08 -8.61 -3.58
C CYS A 57 20.63 -7.54 -2.58
N GLY A 58 19.35 -7.55 -2.21
CA GLY A 58 18.79 -6.64 -1.20
C GLY A 58 19.42 -6.86 0.17
N LEU A 59 19.60 -8.11 0.60
CA LEU A 59 20.21 -8.46 1.87
C LEU A 59 21.67 -8.02 1.94
N CYS A 60 22.45 -8.24 0.87
CA CYS A 60 23.82 -7.73 0.76
C CYS A 60 23.83 -6.21 0.88
N GLY A 61 22.94 -5.51 0.16
CA GLY A 61 22.80 -4.05 0.26
C GLY A 61 22.44 -3.59 1.67
N ALA A 62 21.47 -4.25 2.31
CA ALA A 62 21.03 -3.98 3.68
C ALA A 62 22.16 -4.21 4.69
N ALA A 63 22.91 -5.31 4.57
CA ALA A 63 24.02 -5.64 5.45
C ALA A 63 25.18 -4.63 5.33
N ILE A 64 25.57 -4.28 4.10
CA ILE A 64 26.57 -3.24 3.85
C ILE A 64 26.09 -1.93 4.49
N ASN A 65 24.84 -1.52 4.22
CA ASN A 65 24.31 -0.28 4.78
C ASN A 65 24.21 -0.31 6.31
N PHE A 66 23.87 -1.46 6.90
CA PHE A 66 23.81 -1.66 8.34
C PHE A 66 25.19 -1.50 8.97
N VAL A 67 26.24 -2.09 8.41
CA VAL A 67 27.61 -2.03 8.96
C VAL A 67 28.21 -0.62 8.81
N PHE A 68 28.12 -0.03 7.61
CA PHE A 68 28.78 1.25 7.32
C PHE A 68 28.01 2.47 7.80
N ASN A 69 26.67 2.39 7.90
CA ASN A 69 25.82 3.48 8.39
C ASN A 69 25.11 3.14 9.70
N PHE A 70 25.67 2.23 10.52
CA PHE A 70 25.06 1.76 11.78
C PHE A 70 24.56 2.90 12.68
N LYS A 71 25.38 3.96 12.85
CA LYS A 71 25.02 5.12 13.69
C LYS A 71 23.82 5.92 13.16
N CYS A 72 23.55 5.85 11.85
CA CYS A 72 22.43 6.53 11.20
C CYS A 72 21.17 5.64 11.13
N GLN A 73 21.27 4.36 11.51
CA GLN A 73 20.14 3.44 11.52
C GLN A 73 19.10 3.88 12.56
N ASN A 74 17.82 3.67 12.24
CA ASN A 74 16.74 3.97 13.17
C ASN A 74 16.67 2.88 14.26
N LYS A 75 16.99 3.25 15.50
CA LYS A 75 17.01 2.33 16.65
C LYS A 75 15.70 1.58 16.84
N PHE A 76 14.55 2.23 16.61
CA PHE A 76 13.24 1.57 16.73
C PHE A 76 13.08 0.42 15.73
N LEU A 77 13.55 0.60 14.49
CA LEU A 77 13.49 -0.44 13.46
C LEU A 77 14.46 -1.59 13.76
N ILE A 78 15.62 -1.31 14.36
CA ILE A 78 16.55 -2.36 14.82
C ILE A 78 15.89 -3.21 15.90
N PHE A 79 15.36 -2.59 16.96
CA PHE A 79 14.72 -3.32 18.04
C PHE A 79 13.48 -4.08 17.56
N PHE A 80 12.72 -3.49 16.64
CA PHE A 80 11.58 -4.16 16.04
C PHE A 80 12.01 -5.39 15.22
N TRP A 81 13.03 -5.27 14.36
CA TRP A 81 13.56 -6.40 13.61
C TRP A 81 14.07 -7.53 14.53
N LEU A 82 14.79 -7.17 15.61
CA LEU A 82 15.21 -8.14 16.62
C LEU A 82 14.03 -8.81 17.32
N SER A 83 12.95 -8.07 17.62
CA SER A 83 11.74 -8.65 18.21
C SER A 83 11.09 -9.68 17.28
N ILE A 84 11.02 -9.39 15.98
CA ILE A 84 10.52 -10.33 14.97
C ILE A 84 11.41 -11.57 14.92
N LEU A 85 12.74 -11.40 14.96
CA LEU A 85 13.68 -12.52 14.99
C LEU A 85 13.42 -13.43 16.19
N VAL A 86 13.21 -12.88 17.38
CA VAL A 86 12.87 -13.67 18.58
C VAL A 86 11.53 -14.38 18.39
N SER A 87 10.50 -13.70 17.88
CA SER A 87 9.19 -14.31 17.55
C SER A 87 9.35 -15.49 16.60
N CYS A 88 10.14 -15.34 15.54
CA CYS A 88 10.41 -16.39 14.57
C CYS A 88 11.15 -17.58 15.20
N VAL A 89 12.18 -17.33 16.03
CA VAL A 89 12.93 -18.37 16.75
C VAL A 89 12.01 -19.17 17.68
N LEU A 90 11.19 -18.49 18.48
CA LEU A 90 10.24 -19.12 19.42
C LEU A 90 9.10 -19.89 18.72
N ARG A 91 8.92 -19.67 17.42
CA ARG A 91 7.84 -20.27 16.61
C ARG A 91 8.38 -21.06 15.41
N MET A 92 9.66 -21.43 15.40
CA MET A 92 10.29 -22.13 14.26
C MET A 92 9.60 -23.45 13.91
N ARG A 93 9.04 -24.15 14.91
CA ARG A 93 8.31 -25.42 14.70
C ARG A 93 7.14 -25.30 13.73
N TYR A 94 6.62 -24.09 13.54
CA TYR A 94 5.49 -23.81 12.66
C TYR A 94 5.90 -23.44 11.23
N GLY A 95 7.14 -23.00 11.00
CA GLY A 95 7.55 -22.55 9.67
C GLY A 95 8.90 -21.85 9.66
N PHE A 96 9.98 -22.63 9.59
CA PHE A 96 11.35 -22.10 9.57
C PHE A 96 11.67 -21.33 8.29
N ILE A 97 11.42 -21.92 7.12
CA ILE A 97 11.78 -21.34 5.82
C ILE A 97 11.01 -20.04 5.56
N GLU A 98 9.72 -20.01 5.90
CA GLU A 98 8.86 -18.86 5.71
C GLU A 98 9.30 -17.69 6.61
N ASN A 99 9.59 -17.98 7.89
CA ASN A 99 10.13 -16.99 8.82
C ASN A 99 11.45 -16.40 8.34
N LEU A 100 12.37 -17.24 7.86
CA LEU A 100 13.67 -16.78 7.37
C LEU A 100 13.52 -15.85 6.16
N LYS A 101 12.66 -16.21 5.20
CA LYS A 101 12.37 -15.37 4.03
C LYS A 101 11.86 -13.98 4.44
N GLU A 102 10.91 -13.92 5.37
CA GLU A 102 10.34 -12.65 5.84
C GLU A 102 11.35 -11.80 6.62
N LEU A 103 12.17 -12.42 7.49
CA LEU A 103 13.24 -11.70 8.20
C LEU A 103 14.22 -11.01 7.26
N ILE A 104 14.53 -11.64 6.13
CA ILE A 104 15.36 -11.05 5.07
C ILE A 104 14.66 -9.84 4.45
N TRP A 105 13.38 -9.97 4.10
CA TRP A 105 12.62 -8.86 3.52
C TRP A 105 12.47 -7.68 4.47
N TYR A 106 12.23 -7.91 5.77
CA TYR A 106 12.17 -6.82 6.75
C TYR A 106 13.53 -6.14 6.94
N ALA A 107 14.63 -6.89 6.86
CA ALA A 107 15.96 -6.30 6.88
C ALA A 107 16.19 -5.38 5.67
N ILE A 108 15.72 -5.78 4.48
CA ILE A 108 15.77 -4.97 3.26
C ILE A 108 14.94 -3.69 3.43
N ASP A 109 13.71 -3.81 3.89
CA ASP A 109 12.81 -2.67 4.06
C ASP A 109 13.39 -1.64 5.04
N PHE A 110 13.85 -2.09 6.21
CA PHE A 110 14.26 -1.20 7.28
C PHE A 110 15.67 -0.64 7.10
N PHE A 111 16.59 -1.46 6.59
CA PHE A 111 18.02 -1.11 6.53
C PHE A 111 18.49 -0.75 5.13
N LEU A 112 17.69 -0.96 4.08
CA LEU A 112 17.99 -0.48 2.72
C LEU A 112 16.96 0.56 2.27
N LEU A 113 15.68 0.19 2.10
CA LEU A 113 14.68 1.08 1.49
C LEU A 113 14.45 2.36 2.30
N TYR A 114 14.23 2.23 3.62
CA TYR A 114 13.98 3.37 4.51
C TYR A 114 15.11 4.41 4.49
N GLN A 115 16.34 4.01 4.21
CA GLN A 115 17.49 4.93 4.19
C GLN A 115 17.66 5.68 2.87
N ILE A 116 17.14 5.15 1.78
CA ILE A 116 17.37 5.70 0.43
C ILE A 116 16.39 6.83 0.09
N ARG A 117 15.41 7.10 0.97
CA ARG A 117 14.37 8.14 0.81
C ARG A 117 14.89 9.55 0.52
N ASP A 118 16.12 9.89 0.91
CA ASP A 118 16.69 11.23 0.68
C ASP A 118 17.20 11.43 -0.78
N ASN A 119 17.15 10.38 -1.61
CA ASN A 119 17.61 10.44 -3.00
C ASN A 119 16.53 11.00 -3.95
N LYS A 120 16.47 12.33 -4.07
CA LYS A 120 15.48 13.04 -4.92
C LYS A 120 15.40 12.52 -6.37
N HIS A 121 16.55 12.32 -7.03
CA HIS A 121 16.59 11.83 -8.42
C HIS A 121 15.95 10.45 -8.53
N LEU A 122 16.26 9.54 -7.59
CA LEU A 122 15.65 8.21 -7.56
C LEU A 122 14.13 8.29 -7.34
N LEU A 123 13.67 9.16 -6.43
CA LEU A 123 12.24 9.35 -6.22
C LEU A 123 11.52 9.84 -7.49
N ASP A 124 12.12 10.77 -8.24
CA ASP A 124 11.54 11.24 -9.51
C ASP A 124 11.51 10.12 -10.56
N VAL A 125 12.54 9.27 -10.63
CA VAL A 125 12.56 8.06 -11.49
C VAL A 125 11.47 7.08 -11.08
N ILE A 126 11.34 6.78 -9.78
CA ILE A 126 10.32 5.88 -9.23
C ILE A 126 8.93 6.39 -9.61
N LYS A 127 8.65 7.69 -9.37
CA LYS A 127 7.37 8.31 -9.71
C LYS A 127 7.05 8.14 -11.19
N LYS A 128 8.02 8.40 -12.08
CA LYS A 128 7.83 8.28 -13.53
C LYS A 128 7.58 6.83 -13.98
N ILE A 129 8.32 5.87 -13.44
CA ILE A 129 8.09 4.43 -13.71
C ILE A 129 6.70 4.03 -13.23
N THR A 130 6.31 4.43 -12.03
CA THR A 130 4.99 4.16 -11.47
C THR A 130 3.88 4.78 -12.34
N THR A 131 3.94 6.06 -12.68
CA THR A 131 2.86 6.70 -13.44
C THR A 131 2.68 6.10 -14.84
N MET A 132 3.79 5.77 -15.52
CA MET A 132 3.74 5.16 -16.86
C MET A 132 3.27 3.70 -16.81
N SER A 133 3.78 2.89 -15.88
CA SER A 133 3.35 1.49 -15.75
C SER A 133 1.87 1.38 -15.39
N PHE A 134 1.41 2.16 -14.41
CA PHE A 134 0.01 2.15 -14.01
C PHE A 134 -0.91 2.73 -15.07
N LEU A 135 -0.46 3.68 -15.90
CA LEU A 135 -1.22 4.10 -17.08
C LEU A 135 -1.45 2.92 -18.03
N VAL A 136 -0.39 2.22 -18.42
CA VAL A 136 -0.49 1.09 -19.37
C VAL A 136 -1.40 0.00 -18.82
N ILE A 137 -1.18 -0.42 -17.56
CA ILE A 137 -1.94 -1.52 -16.97
C ILE A 137 -3.41 -1.13 -16.75
N THR A 138 -3.70 0.09 -16.30
CA THR A 138 -5.09 0.54 -16.12
C THR A 138 -5.80 0.74 -17.46
N PHE A 139 -5.11 1.26 -18.48
CA PHE A 139 -5.66 1.36 -19.83
C PHE A 139 -6.03 -0.03 -20.39
N LEU A 140 -5.11 -1.00 -20.33
CA LEU A 140 -5.40 -2.38 -20.74
C LEU A 140 -6.55 -2.99 -19.93
N SER A 141 -6.63 -2.69 -18.63
CA SER A 141 -7.74 -3.14 -17.78
C SER A 141 -9.08 -2.54 -18.24
N LEU A 142 -9.11 -1.27 -18.63
CA LEU A 142 -10.32 -0.66 -19.20
C LEU A 142 -10.68 -1.27 -20.55
N VAL A 143 -9.71 -1.65 -21.38
CA VAL A 143 -9.98 -2.40 -22.61
C VAL A 143 -10.69 -3.71 -22.30
N THR A 144 -10.20 -4.49 -21.31
CA THR A 144 -10.88 -5.73 -20.89
C THR A 144 -12.33 -5.49 -20.44
N TYR A 145 -12.59 -4.35 -19.78
CA TYR A 145 -13.95 -3.94 -19.42
C TYR A 145 -14.79 -3.58 -20.65
N VAL A 146 -14.28 -2.80 -21.59
CA VAL A 146 -15.06 -2.38 -22.76
C VAL A 146 -15.47 -3.59 -23.62
N ILE A 147 -14.56 -4.54 -23.83
CA ILE A 147 -14.83 -5.73 -24.65
C ILE A 147 -15.50 -6.87 -23.87
N GLN A 148 -15.75 -6.71 -22.56
CA GLN A 148 -16.28 -7.73 -21.64
C GLN A 148 -15.46 -9.05 -21.63
N LEU A 149 -14.14 -8.93 -21.69
CA LEU A 149 -13.25 -10.09 -21.60
C LEU A 149 -13.01 -10.44 -20.13
N ASN A 150 -13.58 -11.56 -19.70
CA ASN A 150 -13.54 -12.01 -18.31
C ASN A 150 -13.06 -13.47 -18.24
N PHE A 151 -12.16 -13.80 -17.32
CA PHE A 151 -11.77 -15.18 -17.01
C PHE A 151 -11.73 -15.41 -15.51
N TYR A 152 -12.35 -16.48 -15.07
CA TYR A 152 -12.35 -16.93 -13.69
C TYR A 152 -11.86 -18.37 -13.64
N VAL A 153 -10.80 -18.61 -12.87
CA VAL A 153 -10.29 -19.96 -12.60
C VAL A 153 -10.13 -20.13 -11.10
N GLU A 154 -10.89 -21.08 -10.55
CA GLU A 154 -10.71 -21.55 -9.18
C GLU A 154 -9.48 -22.43 -9.14
N ILE A 155 -8.50 -22.07 -8.30
CA ILE A 155 -7.23 -22.80 -8.24
C ILE A 155 -7.40 -24.10 -7.42
N GLU A 156 -8.27 -24.11 -6.41
CA GLU A 156 -8.68 -25.33 -5.70
C GLU A 156 -10.18 -25.31 -5.36
N PRO A 157 -11.03 -26.13 -6.01
CA PRO A 157 -12.49 -26.02 -5.96
C PRO A 157 -13.14 -26.36 -4.60
N ASN A 158 -12.38 -26.81 -3.60
CA ASN A 158 -12.90 -27.27 -2.29
C ASN A 158 -12.28 -26.59 -1.07
N ASP A 159 -11.37 -25.62 -1.23
CA ASP A 159 -10.87 -24.84 -0.10
C ASP A 159 -11.35 -23.39 -0.20
N PRO A 160 -12.43 -22.99 0.50
CA PRO A 160 -13.02 -21.64 0.42
C PRO A 160 -12.10 -20.50 0.90
N LEU A 161 -10.82 -20.78 1.10
CA LEU A 161 -9.76 -19.86 1.50
C LEU A 161 -8.82 -19.43 0.41
N LEU A 162 -8.72 -20.25 -0.63
CA LEU A 162 -7.89 -19.94 -1.79
C LEU A 162 -8.64 -19.01 -2.75
N HIS A 163 -9.84 -18.53 -2.38
CA HIS A 163 -10.54 -17.48 -3.12
C HIS A 163 -9.74 -16.16 -3.23
N GLU A 164 -8.79 -15.90 -2.32
CA GLU A 164 -7.81 -14.82 -2.52
C GLU A 164 -6.80 -15.12 -3.63
N ASP A 165 -6.51 -16.39 -3.84
CA ASP A 165 -5.63 -16.94 -4.88
C ASP A 165 -6.36 -17.24 -6.20
N ASP A 166 -7.70 -17.20 -6.24
CA ASP A 166 -8.48 -17.38 -7.48
C ASP A 166 -8.07 -16.39 -8.56
N PHE A 167 -7.88 -16.93 -9.76
CA PHE A 167 -7.52 -16.15 -10.92
C PHE A 167 -8.76 -15.39 -11.40
N ARG A 168 -8.76 -14.07 -11.20
CA ARG A 168 -9.86 -13.18 -11.58
C ARG A 168 -9.37 -12.13 -12.57
N PHE A 169 -9.67 -12.33 -13.84
CA PHE A 169 -9.28 -11.44 -14.93
C PHE A 169 -10.49 -10.73 -15.53
N GLY A 170 -10.36 -9.43 -15.79
CA GLY A 170 -11.44 -8.63 -16.40
C GLY A 170 -12.46 -8.11 -15.41
N PHE A 171 -13.75 -8.09 -15.78
CA PHE A 171 -14.83 -7.58 -14.93
C PHE A 171 -15.59 -8.73 -14.27
N ILE A 172 -15.38 -8.94 -12.97
CA ILE A 172 -15.87 -10.08 -12.19
C ILE A 172 -16.48 -9.55 -10.89
N GLU A 173 -17.55 -10.20 -10.39
CA GLU A 173 -18.25 -9.80 -9.16
C GLU A 173 -18.73 -8.34 -9.16
N ASN A 174 -19.08 -7.81 -10.33
CA ASN A 174 -19.44 -6.40 -10.55
C ASN A 174 -18.32 -5.40 -10.21
N ARG A 175 -17.06 -5.83 -10.36
CA ARG A 175 -15.84 -5.04 -10.15
C ARG A 175 -14.82 -5.27 -11.25
N LEU A 176 -14.08 -4.23 -11.60
CA LEU A 176 -12.96 -4.36 -12.52
C LEU A 176 -11.69 -4.80 -11.80
N PHE A 177 -11.33 -6.07 -11.97
CA PHE A 177 -9.98 -6.58 -11.66
C PHE A 177 -9.03 -6.20 -12.79
N GLY A 178 -9.47 -6.40 -14.03
CA GLY A 178 -8.69 -6.16 -15.23
C GLY A 178 -7.47 -7.07 -15.25
N LEU A 179 -6.29 -6.47 -15.35
CA LEU A 179 -5.02 -7.20 -15.31
C LEU A 179 -4.51 -7.44 -13.88
N PHE A 180 -5.15 -6.88 -12.84
CA PHE A 180 -4.66 -6.95 -11.46
C PHE A 180 -5.28 -8.11 -10.67
N SER A 181 -4.46 -8.75 -9.83
CA SER A 181 -4.90 -9.84 -8.95
C SER A 181 -5.77 -9.38 -7.79
N ASN A 182 -5.38 -8.28 -7.15
CA ASN A 182 -6.14 -7.68 -6.07
C ASN A 182 -6.53 -6.23 -6.43
N PRO A 183 -7.82 -5.95 -6.70
CA PRO A 183 -8.29 -4.63 -7.10
C PRO A 183 -8.19 -3.61 -5.97
N ASN A 184 -8.16 -4.03 -4.70
CA ASN A 184 -7.99 -3.11 -3.56
C ASN A 184 -6.56 -2.56 -3.54
N SER A 185 -5.56 -3.45 -3.54
CA SER A 185 -4.14 -3.07 -3.55
C SER A 185 -3.77 -2.31 -4.82
N ALA A 186 -4.28 -2.75 -5.98
CA ALA A 186 -4.07 -2.08 -7.26
C ALA A 186 -4.68 -0.68 -7.26
N SER A 187 -5.93 -0.52 -6.80
CA SER A 187 -6.57 0.81 -6.73
C SER A 187 -5.80 1.78 -5.82
N THR A 188 -5.24 1.29 -4.70
CA THR A 188 -4.44 2.14 -3.80
C THR A 188 -3.14 2.59 -4.47
N ALA A 189 -2.45 1.68 -5.16
CA ALA A 189 -1.22 2.01 -5.89
C ALA A 189 -1.52 2.94 -7.08
N THR A 190 -2.62 2.72 -7.80
CA THR A 190 -3.12 3.63 -8.85
C THR A 190 -3.44 5.01 -8.26
N PHE A 191 -4.02 5.09 -7.07
CA PHE A 191 -4.28 6.39 -6.43
C PHE A 191 -2.98 7.12 -6.07
N ILE A 192 -1.96 6.41 -5.58
CA ILE A 192 -0.62 6.99 -5.36
C ILE A 192 -0.01 7.48 -6.67
N SER A 193 -0.16 6.73 -7.76
CA SER A 193 0.22 7.15 -9.11
C SER A 193 -0.50 8.45 -9.54
N ILE A 194 -1.81 8.57 -9.28
CA ILE A 194 -2.56 9.82 -9.52
C ILE A 194 -1.99 10.98 -8.70
N LEU A 195 -1.59 10.77 -7.44
CA LEU A 195 -0.95 11.82 -6.63
C LEU A 195 0.37 12.30 -7.25
N PHE A 196 1.16 11.40 -7.85
CA PHE A 196 2.38 11.78 -8.59
C PHE A 196 2.06 12.58 -9.86
N LEU A 197 1.00 12.22 -10.58
CA LEU A 197 0.53 12.99 -11.74
C LEU A 197 0.06 14.40 -11.33
N PHE A 198 -0.62 14.53 -10.19
CA PHE A 198 -1.00 15.84 -9.64
C PHE A 198 0.23 16.68 -9.28
N GLU A 199 1.27 16.09 -8.69
CA GLU A 199 2.53 16.80 -8.47
C GLU A 199 3.10 17.36 -9.77
N GLU A 200 3.13 16.55 -10.84
CA GLU A 200 3.66 16.96 -12.12
C GLU A 200 2.79 18.02 -12.81
N LEU A 201 1.46 17.94 -12.67
CA LEU A 201 0.52 18.97 -13.14
C LEU A 201 0.83 20.33 -12.52
N THR A 202 1.06 20.39 -11.21
CA THR A 202 1.36 21.68 -10.54
C THR A 202 2.70 22.30 -10.94
N LYS A 203 3.62 21.50 -11.52
CA LYS A 203 4.90 21.98 -12.06
C LYS A 203 4.79 22.37 -13.54
N SER A 204 3.76 21.90 -14.24
CA SER A 204 3.57 22.13 -15.68
C SER A 204 2.94 23.48 -15.97
N LYS A 205 3.28 24.09 -17.11
CA LYS A 205 2.58 25.29 -17.60
C LYS A 205 1.15 24.89 -17.99
N ILE A 206 0.18 25.68 -17.56
CA ILE A 206 -1.24 25.49 -17.90
C ILE A 206 -1.37 25.46 -19.43
N PHE A 207 -2.19 24.53 -19.95
CA PHE A 207 -2.43 24.29 -21.38
C PHE A 207 -1.24 23.75 -22.20
N SER A 208 -0.09 23.43 -21.58
CA SER A 208 0.96 22.70 -22.30
C SER A 208 0.52 21.28 -22.70
N CYS A 209 1.16 20.68 -23.71
CA CYS A 209 0.91 19.27 -24.06
C CYS A 209 1.07 18.34 -22.85
N LYS A 210 2.07 18.63 -22.01
CA LYS A 210 2.33 17.91 -20.76
C LYS A 210 1.20 18.05 -19.74
N PHE A 211 0.57 19.22 -19.66
CA PHE A 211 -0.60 19.45 -18.82
C PHE A 211 -1.77 18.55 -19.26
N TRP A 212 -2.12 18.58 -20.55
CA TRP A 212 -3.22 17.76 -21.08
C TRP A 212 -2.94 16.26 -21.02
N GLN A 213 -1.70 15.84 -21.28
CA GLN A 213 -1.27 14.45 -21.13
C GLN A 213 -1.55 13.94 -19.71
N ASN A 214 -1.13 14.71 -18.69
CA ASN A 214 -1.34 14.32 -17.29
C ASN A 214 -2.82 14.28 -16.92
N ILE A 215 -3.66 15.19 -17.45
CA ILE A 215 -5.11 15.13 -17.25
C ILE A 215 -5.72 13.84 -17.82
N ILE A 216 -5.33 13.45 -19.04
CA ILE A 216 -5.78 12.20 -19.65
C ILE A 216 -5.33 10.99 -18.82
N PHE A 217 -4.09 10.99 -18.33
CA PHE A 217 -3.57 9.90 -17.51
C PHE A 217 -4.34 9.76 -16.19
N ILE A 218 -4.64 10.89 -15.52
CA ILE A 218 -5.48 10.90 -14.32
C ILE A 218 -6.87 10.38 -14.64
N PHE A 219 -7.48 10.79 -15.76
CA PHE A 219 -8.81 10.34 -16.15
C PHE A 219 -8.88 8.82 -16.34
N ILE A 220 -7.92 8.23 -17.06
CA ILE A 220 -7.82 6.77 -17.28
C ILE A 220 -7.68 6.04 -15.94
N GLN A 221 -6.72 6.46 -15.11
CA GLN A 221 -6.45 5.81 -13.82
C GLN A 221 -7.62 5.97 -12.84
N PHE A 222 -8.28 7.13 -12.83
CA PHE A 222 -9.46 7.38 -12.00
C PHE A 222 -10.64 6.52 -12.44
N THR A 223 -10.86 6.37 -13.74
CA THR A 223 -11.90 5.50 -14.30
C THR A 223 -11.71 4.05 -13.84
N TYR A 224 -10.47 3.56 -13.84
CA TYR A 224 -10.14 2.25 -13.28
C TYR A 224 -10.52 2.15 -11.79
N ILE A 225 -10.12 3.10 -10.95
CA ILE A 225 -10.43 3.08 -9.50
C ILE A 225 -11.94 2.99 -9.25
N ILE A 226 -12.74 3.76 -10.01
CA ILE A 226 -14.20 3.78 -9.86
C ILE A 226 -14.82 2.42 -10.23
N LEU A 227 -14.34 1.78 -11.30
CA LEU A 227 -14.82 0.46 -11.72
C LEU A 227 -14.29 -0.67 -10.84
N ALA A 228 -13.08 -0.54 -10.29
CA ALA A 228 -12.51 -1.50 -9.35
C ALA A 228 -13.29 -1.55 -8.01
N GLY A 229 -14.02 -0.48 -7.68
CA GLY A 229 -15.00 -0.49 -6.59
C GLY A 229 -14.38 -0.72 -5.20
N SER A 230 -13.18 -0.23 -4.96
CA SER A 230 -12.48 -0.35 -3.68
C SER A 230 -12.98 0.68 -2.66
N ARG A 231 -13.62 0.22 -1.57
CA ARG A 231 -14.12 1.12 -0.50
C ARG A 231 -12.97 1.79 0.25
N THR A 232 -11.85 1.11 0.42
CA THR A 232 -10.68 1.61 1.17
C THR A 232 -10.04 2.79 0.45
N VAL A 233 -9.90 2.69 -0.87
CA VAL A 233 -9.39 3.79 -1.71
C VAL A 233 -10.37 4.94 -1.78
N PHE A 234 -11.67 4.66 -1.88
CA PHE A 234 -12.69 5.70 -1.86
C PHE A 234 -12.62 6.55 -0.57
N LEU A 235 -12.47 5.91 0.60
CA LEU A 235 -12.24 6.60 1.88
C LEU A 235 -10.93 7.42 1.87
N ALA A 236 -9.85 6.86 1.34
CA ALA A 236 -8.57 7.58 1.22
C ALA A 236 -8.68 8.81 0.31
N MET A 237 -9.40 8.71 -0.81
CA MET A 237 -9.67 9.83 -1.71
C MET A 237 -10.49 10.92 -1.04
N ILE A 238 -11.56 10.57 -0.33
CA ILE A 238 -12.39 11.52 0.41
C ILE A 238 -11.54 12.28 1.44
N LEU A 239 -10.72 11.57 2.24
CA LEU A 239 -9.88 12.24 3.24
C LEU A 239 -8.85 13.16 2.57
N ASN A 240 -8.19 12.72 1.50
CA ASN A 240 -7.23 13.54 0.77
C ASN A 240 -7.88 14.78 0.16
N ILE A 241 -9.09 14.66 -0.39
CA ILE A 241 -9.87 15.80 -0.92
C ILE A 241 -10.27 16.74 0.20
N PHE A 242 -10.72 16.21 1.34
CA PHE A 242 -11.03 17.03 2.52
C PHE A 242 -9.81 17.84 2.95
N ILE A 243 -8.66 17.19 3.17
CA ILE A 243 -7.42 17.85 3.58
C ILE A 243 -6.98 18.87 2.54
N ALA A 244 -6.92 18.49 1.26
CA ALA A 244 -6.45 19.35 0.18
C ALA A 244 -7.33 20.60 0.00
N SER A 245 -8.65 20.42 -0.06
CA SER A 245 -9.60 21.53 -0.13
C SER A 245 -9.51 22.41 1.11
N TRP A 246 -9.33 21.82 2.30
CA TRP A 246 -9.25 22.57 3.54
C TRP A 246 -8.04 23.48 3.57
N GLY A 247 -6.86 22.95 3.25
CA GLY A 247 -5.63 23.75 3.14
C GLY A 247 -5.72 24.83 2.05
N TYR A 248 -6.32 24.51 0.90
CA TYR A 248 -6.49 25.48 -0.19
C TYR A 248 -7.46 26.62 0.17
N ILE A 249 -8.67 26.31 0.66
CA ILE A 249 -9.67 27.30 1.06
C ILE A 249 -9.14 28.17 2.20
N ARG A 250 -8.39 27.58 3.14
CA ARG A 250 -7.74 28.33 4.22
C ARG A 250 -6.71 29.30 3.70
N SER A 251 -6.01 28.97 2.62
CA SER A 251 -5.03 29.86 1.98
C SER A 251 -5.64 31.05 1.24
N LEU A 252 -6.90 30.94 0.77
CA LEU A 252 -7.61 32.04 0.08
C LEU A 252 -8.09 33.13 1.03
N LYS A 253 -8.49 32.76 2.25
CA LYS A 253 -8.87 33.70 3.30
C LYS A 253 -7.61 34.05 4.08
N GLU A 254 -6.91 35.11 3.64
CA GLU A 254 -5.74 35.66 4.35
C GLU A 254 -5.98 35.62 5.85
N ILE A 255 -5.01 35.03 6.55
CA ILE A 255 -5.16 34.39 7.87
C ILE A 255 -5.68 35.39 8.90
N SER A 256 -6.99 35.55 8.99
CA SER A 256 -7.60 36.26 10.12
C SER A 256 -7.44 35.35 11.34
N LYS A 257 -7.01 35.94 12.47
CA LYS A 257 -6.78 35.25 13.75
C LYS A 257 -8.08 34.73 14.40
N SER A 258 -9.24 34.92 13.75
CA SER A 258 -10.55 34.46 14.23
C SER A 258 -10.72 32.95 14.04
N LYS A 259 -11.51 32.30 14.90
CA LYS A 259 -11.93 30.90 14.77
C LYS A 259 -12.96 30.68 13.63
N ARG A 260 -13.67 31.73 13.21
CA ARG A 260 -14.71 31.68 12.17
C ARG A 260 -14.22 31.17 10.79
N PRO A 261 -13.12 31.68 10.20
CA PRO A 261 -12.63 31.18 8.91
C PRO A 261 -12.20 29.71 8.93
N LEU A 262 -11.76 29.19 10.08
CA LEU A 262 -11.40 27.78 10.24
C LEU A 262 -12.64 26.90 10.08
N ILE A 263 -13.71 27.19 10.81
CA ILE A 263 -14.97 26.44 10.75
C ILE A 263 -15.57 26.52 9.33
N ILE A 264 -15.60 27.70 8.73
CA ILE A 264 -16.14 27.88 7.37
C ILE A 264 -15.34 27.06 6.35
N SER A 265 -14.00 27.04 6.46
CA SER A 265 -13.16 26.25 5.55
C SER A 265 -13.41 24.74 5.70
N MET A 266 -13.63 24.25 6.93
CA MET A 266 -13.98 22.84 7.16
C MET A 266 -15.35 22.48 6.57
N LEU A 267 -16.35 23.35 6.73
CA LEU A 267 -17.69 23.14 6.16
C LEU A 267 -17.67 23.12 4.63
N LEU A 268 -16.94 24.04 4.00
CA LEU A 268 -16.78 24.06 2.54
C LEU A 268 -16.02 22.82 2.04
N SER A 269 -14.99 22.38 2.75
CA SER A 269 -14.28 21.12 2.44
C SER A 269 -15.17 19.89 2.57
N PHE A 270 -16.07 19.88 3.55
CA PHE A 270 -17.07 18.82 3.68
C PHE A 270 -18.03 18.83 2.48
N LEU A 271 -18.50 20.00 2.04
CA LEU A 271 -19.30 20.13 0.82
C LEU A 271 -18.56 19.62 -0.43
N CYS A 272 -17.26 19.90 -0.57
CA CYS A 272 -16.44 19.33 -1.64
C CYS A 272 -16.42 17.80 -1.61
N CYS A 273 -16.38 17.19 -0.42
CA CYS A 273 -16.43 15.74 -0.26
C CYS A 273 -17.80 15.16 -0.66
N VAL A 274 -18.90 15.81 -0.26
CA VAL A 274 -20.26 15.42 -0.65
C VAL A 274 -20.42 15.47 -2.17
N PHE A 275 -19.99 16.57 -2.79
CA PHE A 275 -19.99 16.70 -4.25
C PHE A 275 -19.14 15.62 -4.93
N PHE A 276 -17.96 15.34 -4.40
CA PHE A 276 -17.10 14.28 -4.91
C PHE A 276 -17.76 12.88 -4.81
N CYS A 277 -18.45 12.59 -3.71
CA CYS A 277 -19.18 11.33 -3.56
C CYS A 277 -20.30 11.21 -4.60
N PHE A 278 -21.09 12.27 -4.78
CA PHE A 278 -22.14 12.33 -5.81
C PHE A 278 -21.56 12.19 -7.22
N PHE A 279 -20.44 12.87 -7.50
CA PHE A 279 -19.74 12.75 -8.77
C PHE A 279 -19.29 11.31 -9.01
N CYS A 280 -18.70 10.63 -8.03
CA CYS A 280 -18.27 9.24 -8.19
C CYS A 280 -19.44 8.28 -8.45
N THR A 281 -20.57 8.44 -7.76
CA THR A 281 -21.75 7.58 -7.99
C THR A 281 -22.37 7.84 -9.36
N PHE A 282 -22.49 9.10 -9.75
CA PHE A 282 -22.97 9.50 -11.07
C PHE A 282 -22.04 9.02 -12.19
N PHE A 283 -20.73 9.22 -12.04
CA PHE A 283 -19.72 8.79 -13.00
C PHE A 283 -19.71 7.27 -13.15
N LYS A 284 -19.80 6.52 -12.04
CA LYS A 284 -19.94 5.06 -12.08
C LYS A 284 -21.19 4.61 -12.84
N LYS A 285 -22.31 5.32 -12.68
CA LYS A 285 -23.54 5.07 -13.45
C LYS A 285 -23.33 5.31 -14.95
N ILE A 286 -22.62 6.36 -15.35
CA ILE A 286 -22.25 6.60 -16.75
C ILE A 286 -21.38 5.44 -17.28
N LEU A 287 -20.34 5.05 -16.53
CA LEU A 287 -19.43 3.98 -16.93
C LEU A 287 -20.11 2.61 -17.07
N SER A 288 -21.26 2.40 -16.42
CA SER A 288 -22.06 1.17 -16.59
C SER A 288 -22.66 1.01 -18.00
N PHE A 289 -22.74 2.10 -18.76
CA PHE A 289 -23.18 2.10 -20.16
C PHE A 289 -22.01 2.05 -21.15
N LEU A 290 -20.76 2.17 -20.69
CA LEU A 290 -19.59 2.27 -21.57
C LEU A 290 -19.47 1.08 -22.53
N PRO A 291 -19.66 -0.19 -22.13
CA PRO A 291 -19.54 -1.32 -23.07
C PRO A 291 -20.65 -1.40 -24.11
N CYS A 292 -21.85 -0.85 -23.82
CA CYS A 292 -22.96 -0.76 -24.77
C CYS A 292 -22.60 0.08 -26.01
N LEU A 293 -21.72 1.09 -25.84
CA LEU A 293 -21.26 1.93 -26.95
C LEU A 293 -20.41 1.18 -27.98
N PHE A 294 -19.79 0.07 -27.58
CA PHE A 294 -18.89 -0.71 -28.43
C PHE A 294 -19.50 -2.02 -28.91
N ASN A 295 -20.56 -2.50 -28.25
CA ASN A 295 -21.29 -3.68 -28.68
C ASN A 295 -22.77 -3.54 -28.27
N ALA A 296 -23.64 -3.35 -29.27
CA ALA A 296 -25.07 -3.12 -29.08
C ALA A 296 -25.81 -4.27 -28.39
N ASN A 297 -25.23 -5.47 -28.36
CA ASN A 297 -25.80 -6.63 -27.66
C ASN A 297 -25.62 -6.55 -26.14
N ILE A 298 -24.71 -5.68 -25.65
CA ILE A 298 -24.43 -5.53 -24.22
C ILE A 298 -25.37 -4.49 -23.62
N LYS A 299 -26.24 -4.93 -22.71
CA LYS A 299 -27.06 -4.02 -21.89
C LYS A 299 -26.23 -3.39 -20.76
N LYS A 300 -26.84 -2.43 -20.05
CA LYS A 300 -26.26 -1.78 -18.87
C LYS A 300 -25.69 -2.82 -17.89
N ILE A 301 -24.43 -2.64 -17.52
CA ILE A 301 -23.73 -3.54 -16.60
C ILE A 301 -24.11 -3.23 -15.16
N ASN A 302 -24.36 -4.26 -14.36
CA ASN A 302 -24.49 -4.08 -12.93
C ASN A 302 -23.11 -3.83 -12.31
N THR A 303 -22.96 -2.72 -11.60
CA THR A 303 -21.71 -2.33 -10.94
C THR A 303 -21.86 -2.33 -9.41
N GLU A 304 -23.01 -2.80 -8.90
CA GLU A 304 -23.27 -2.98 -7.48
C GLU A 304 -22.67 -4.30 -7.03
N ARG A 305 -21.72 -4.20 -6.10
CA ARG A 305 -20.94 -5.31 -5.57
C ARG A 305 -21.82 -6.39 -4.95
N ILE A 306 -21.59 -7.64 -5.34
CA ILE A 306 -22.38 -8.80 -4.90
C ILE A 306 -22.19 -9.04 -3.40
N ASP A 307 -20.96 -8.95 -2.90
CA ASP A 307 -20.60 -9.15 -1.48
C ASP A 307 -21.27 -8.17 -0.51
N ILE A 308 -21.84 -7.06 -1.00
CA ILE A 308 -22.58 -6.09 -0.16
C ILE A 308 -24.05 -6.44 -0.10
N LYS A 309 -24.62 -6.88 -1.23
CA LYS A 309 -26.06 -7.16 -1.33
C LYS A 309 -26.44 -8.40 -0.52
N THR A 310 -25.56 -9.39 -0.47
CA THR A 310 -25.87 -10.70 0.10
C THR A 310 -25.52 -10.82 1.58
N SER A 311 -24.56 -10.04 2.08
CA SER A 311 -23.93 -10.34 3.38
C SER A 311 -24.60 -9.70 4.59
N GLY A 312 -25.38 -8.62 4.46
CA GLY A 312 -25.94 -7.88 5.61
C GLY A 312 -24.90 -7.25 6.57
N ASP A 313 -23.65 -7.73 6.53
CA ASP A 313 -22.51 -7.29 7.32
C ASP A 313 -21.72 -6.22 6.56
N ILE A 314 -21.89 -4.98 7.01
CA ILE A 314 -21.22 -3.80 6.45
C ILE A 314 -19.69 -3.91 6.57
N SER A 315 -19.19 -4.64 7.58
CA SER A 315 -17.76 -4.79 7.88
C SER A 315 -17.05 -5.86 7.04
N ASN A 316 -17.81 -6.69 6.31
CA ASN A 316 -17.28 -7.83 5.55
C ASN A 316 -16.44 -8.77 6.43
N LEU A 317 -17.00 -9.18 7.57
CA LEU A 317 -16.44 -10.10 8.58
C LEU A 317 -15.18 -9.61 9.33
N ARG A 318 -14.71 -8.39 9.05
CA ARG A 318 -13.47 -7.85 9.62
C ARG A 318 -13.47 -7.83 11.14
N PHE A 319 -14.56 -7.41 11.77
CA PHE A 319 -14.60 -7.36 13.25
C PHE A 319 -14.49 -8.76 13.87
N SER A 320 -15.11 -9.77 13.28
CA SER A 320 -14.99 -11.17 13.71
C SER A 320 -13.56 -11.69 13.56
N ILE A 321 -12.91 -11.35 12.44
CA ILE A 321 -11.49 -11.67 12.19
C ILE A 321 -10.60 -11.00 13.25
N TRP A 322 -10.81 -9.72 13.52
CA TRP A 322 -9.98 -8.96 14.49
C TRP A 322 -10.13 -9.47 15.92
N LEU A 323 -11.36 -9.77 16.35
CA LEU A 323 -11.62 -10.34 17.67
C LEU A 323 -10.94 -11.72 17.81
N SER A 324 -11.06 -12.56 16.79
CA SER A 324 -10.38 -13.86 16.74
C SER A 324 -8.85 -13.72 16.75
N ALA A 325 -8.30 -12.73 16.06
CA ALA A 325 -6.86 -12.45 16.08
C ALA A 325 -6.40 -12.02 17.47
N ILE A 326 -7.19 -11.22 18.19
CA ILE A 326 -6.93 -10.83 19.58
C ILE A 326 -6.98 -12.05 20.52
N GLU A 327 -7.91 -12.98 20.30
CA GLU A 327 -7.96 -14.25 21.06
C GLU A 327 -6.68 -15.08 20.88
N ILE A 328 -6.19 -15.18 19.64
CA ILE A 328 -4.93 -15.87 19.34
C ILE A 328 -3.74 -15.12 19.98
N PHE A 329 -3.71 -13.80 19.87
CA PHE A 329 -2.68 -12.95 20.49
C PHE A 329 -2.58 -13.20 22.00
N LYS A 330 -3.70 -13.34 22.73
CA LYS A 330 -3.68 -13.60 24.17
C LYS A 330 -2.89 -14.87 24.54
N LYS A 331 -2.85 -15.88 23.66
CA LYS A 331 -2.07 -17.11 23.86
C LYS A 331 -0.58 -16.93 23.56
N ALA A 332 -0.19 -15.89 22.82
CA ALA A 332 1.17 -15.59 22.45
C ALA A 332 1.56 -14.13 22.77
N TRP A 333 1.01 -13.57 23.85
CA TRP A 333 0.98 -12.12 24.05
C TRP A 333 2.36 -11.43 24.09
N LEU A 334 3.40 -12.14 24.56
CA LEU A 334 4.72 -11.54 24.75
C LEU A 334 5.50 -11.37 23.45
N PHE A 335 5.59 -12.43 22.63
CA PHE A 335 6.39 -12.48 21.38
C PHE A 335 5.57 -12.80 20.13
N GLY A 336 4.24 -12.91 20.23
CA GLY A 336 3.36 -13.15 19.10
C GLY A 336 3.51 -14.53 18.45
N THR A 337 2.86 -14.69 17.31
CA THR A 337 2.78 -15.95 16.56
C THR A 337 3.83 -16.08 15.46
N SER A 338 4.63 -15.03 15.22
CA SER A 338 5.38 -14.76 13.99
C SER A 338 4.48 -14.49 12.75
N PRO A 339 4.93 -13.68 11.77
CA PRO A 339 4.07 -13.16 10.69
C PRO A 339 3.42 -14.21 9.78
N LYS A 340 4.08 -15.33 9.49
CA LYS A 340 3.56 -16.36 8.56
C LYS A 340 2.91 -17.56 9.22
N ASN A 341 3.10 -17.71 10.52
CA ASN A 341 2.70 -18.93 11.23
C ASN A 341 1.41 -18.75 12.06
N LEU A 342 0.66 -17.67 11.86
CA LEU A 342 -0.55 -17.38 12.64
C LEU A 342 -1.50 -18.57 12.69
N ILE A 343 -1.87 -19.13 11.54
CA ILE A 343 -2.87 -20.20 11.46
C ILE A 343 -2.32 -21.52 11.94
N MET A 344 -1.08 -21.87 11.60
CA MET A 344 -0.45 -23.09 12.11
C MET A 344 -0.34 -23.05 13.64
N TYR A 345 0.03 -21.90 14.21
CA TYR A 345 0.03 -21.70 15.65
C TYR A 345 -1.37 -21.78 16.26
N ALA A 346 -2.36 -21.11 15.65
CA ALA A 346 -3.72 -21.08 16.15
C ALA A 346 -4.40 -22.45 16.10
N ASN A 347 -4.15 -23.25 15.06
CA ASN A 347 -4.64 -24.62 14.94
C ASN A 347 -4.18 -25.48 16.12
N ASP A 348 -2.92 -25.37 16.50
CA ASP A 348 -2.35 -26.15 17.61
C ASP A 348 -2.87 -25.72 18.99
N VAL A 349 -3.02 -24.40 19.20
CA VAL A 349 -3.23 -23.84 20.54
C VAL A 349 -4.70 -23.52 20.83
N ILE A 350 -5.47 -23.11 19.81
CA ILE A 350 -6.85 -22.67 19.97
C ILE A 350 -7.69 -22.95 18.69
N PRO A 351 -7.89 -24.23 18.32
CA PRO A 351 -8.47 -24.62 17.03
C PRO A 351 -9.92 -24.16 16.81
N ASN A 352 -10.65 -23.83 17.87
CA ASN A 352 -12.06 -23.45 17.77
C ASN A 352 -12.28 -21.95 17.46
N THR A 353 -11.22 -21.20 17.21
CA THR A 353 -11.32 -19.77 16.87
C THR A 353 -12.00 -19.55 15.51
N PHE A 354 -12.61 -18.38 15.33
CA PHE A 354 -13.27 -18.01 14.08
C PHE A 354 -12.31 -18.09 12.88
N MET A 355 -11.10 -17.55 13.03
CA MET A 355 -10.08 -17.58 11.97
C MET A 355 -9.64 -18.99 11.62
N VAL A 356 -9.55 -19.93 12.56
CA VAL A 356 -9.19 -21.32 12.26
C VAL A 356 -10.35 -22.06 11.58
N ARG A 357 -11.57 -21.96 12.13
CA ARG A 357 -12.74 -22.69 11.63
C ARG A 357 -13.13 -22.28 10.21
N LEU A 358 -13.11 -20.98 9.95
CA LEU A 358 -13.33 -20.41 8.62
C LEU A 358 -12.01 -20.22 7.87
N LYS A 359 -10.93 -20.81 8.40
CA LYS A 359 -9.56 -20.87 7.93
C LYS A 359 -8.98 -19.53 7.35
N TYR A 360 -9.47 -18.37 7.77
CA TYR A 360 -8.95 -17.05 7.40
C TYR A 360 -7.46 -16.91 7.73
N ARG A 361 -6.62 -16.65 6.72
CA ARG A 361 -5.15 -16.63 6.86
C ARG A 361 -4.56 -15.29 7.31
N MET A 362 -5.31 -14.20 7.16
CA MET A 362 -4.84 -12.85 7.46
C MET A 362 -5.78 -12.10 8.40
N VAL A 363 -5.22 -11.14 9.13
CA VAL A 363 -5.99 -10.34 10.10
C VAL A 363 -6.71 -9.18 9.40
N HIS A 364 -6.28 -8.79 8.20
CA HIS A 364 -6.81 -7.65 7.43
C HIS A 364 -6.78 -6.32 8.20
N ASN A 365 -5.79 -6.16 9.07
CA ASN A 365 -5.50 -4.91 9.77
C ASN A 365 -4.04 -4.91 10.20
N THR A 366 -3.23 -4.13 9.48
CA THR A 366 -1.79 -4.03 9.69
C THR A 366 -1.43 -3.61 11.13
N TYR A 367 -2.27 -2.81 11.79
CA TYR A 367 -1.99 -2.36 13.15
C TYR A 367 -2.21 -3.48 14.17
N ILE A 368 -3.26 -4.29 14.01
CA ILE A 368 -3.51 -5.45 14.87
C ILE A 368 -2.43 -6.53 14.60
N GLU A 369 -2.01 -6.68 13.34
CA GLU A 369 -0.94 -7.62 12.95
C GLU A 369 0.36 -7.40 13.72
N ILE A 370 0.74 -6.15 14.01
CA ILE A 370 1.95 -5.88 14.80
C ILE A 370 1.89 -6.61 16.14
N PHE A 371 0.77 -6.48 16.87
CA PHE A 371 0.58 -7.17 18.14
C PHE A 371 0.54 -8.68 17.96
N VAL A 372 -0.27 -9.16 17.02
CA VAL A 372 -0.49 -10.60 16.82
C VAL A 372 0.79 -11.33 16.44
N TYR A 373 1.58 -10.75 15.53
CA TYR A 373 2.77 -11.38 14.98
C TYR A 373 4.01 -11.22 15.84
N THR A 374 4.17 -10.07 16.51
CA THR A 374 5.41 -9.74 17.24
C THR A 374 5.25 -9.65 18.76
N GLY A 375 4.01 -9.76 19.24
CA GLY A 375 3.69 -9.62 20.65
C GLY A 375 3.80 -8.18 21.14
N ILE A 376 3.62 -8.01 22.46
CA ILE A 376 3.76 -6.69 23.08
C ILE A 376 5.18 -6.14 22.98
N ILE A 377 6.20 -7.01 22.95
CA ILE A 377 7.60 -6.57 22.80
C ILE A 377 7.80 -5.88 21.46
N GLY A 378 7.41 -6.51 20.35
CA GLY A 378 7.57 -5.88 19.03
C GLY A 378 6.67 -4.65 18.85
N ALA A 379 5.45 -4.69 19.40
CA ALA A 379 4.58 -3.51 19.46
C ALA A 379 5.27 -2.33 20.19
N CYS A 380 5.85 -2.56 21.38
CA CYS A 380 6.58 -1.54 22.12
C CYS A 380 7.81 -1.01 21.38
N CYS A 381 8.43 -1.81 20.50
CA CYS A 381 9.52 -1.33 19.65
C CYS A 381 9.02 -0.49 18.47
N PHE A 382 7.88 -0.85 17.87
CA PHE A 382 7.42 -0.26 16.61
C PHE A 382 6.44 0.91 16.76
N TYR A 383 5.52 0.87 17.73
CA TYR A 383 4.57 1.97 17.93
C TYR A 383 5.24 3.32 18.22
N PRO A 384 6.36 3.42 18.97
CA PRO A 384 7.11 4.67 19.08
C PRO A 384 7.60 5.20 17.72
N PHE A 385 7.99 4.32 16.79
CA PHE A 385 8.33 4.70 15.42
C PHE A 385 7.11 5.26 14.69
N ILE A 386 5.95 4.58 14.77
CA ILE A 386 4.69 5.07 14.19
C ILE A 386 4.33 6.44 14.78
N ILE A 387 4.36 6.60 16.11
CA ILE A 387 4.00 7.86 16.80
C ILE A 387 4.94 8.98 16.39
N LYS A 388 6.25 8.73 16.30
CA LYS A 388 7.24 9.72 15.86
C LYS A 388 6.97 10.22 14.44
N ASN A 389 6.77 9.30 13.49
CA ASN A 389 6.50 9.67 12.11
C ASN A 389 5.09 10.28 11.93
N GLY A 390 4.09 9.78 12.66
CA GLY A 390 2.75 10.36 12.72
C GLY A 390 2.76 11.78 13.27
N SER A 391 3.56 12.06 14.30
CA SER A 391 3.75 13.43 14.82
C SER A 391 4.39 14.34 13.78
N LYS A 392 5.36 13.85 13.01
CA LYS A 392 5.97 14.60 11.89
C LYS A 392 4.94 14.87 10.79
N LEU A 393 4.13 13.88 10.44
CA LEU A 393 3.05 13.99 9.46
C LEU A 393 2.00 15.03 9.90
N LEU A 394 1.60 15.03 11.17
CA LEU A 394 0.67 16.00 11.74
C LEU A 394 1.24 17.42 11.75
N LYS A 395 2.55 17.59 11.99
CA LYS A 395 3.22 18.89 11.86
C LYS A 395 3.18 19.39 10.41
N ILE A 396 3.51 18.54 9.44
CA ILE A 396 3.43 18.87 8.01
C ILE A 396 1.99 19.21 7.61
N LEU A 397 1.01 18.46 8.10
CA LEU A 397 -0.42 18.73 7.88
C LEU A 397 -0.82 20.10 8.46
N SER A 398 -0.38 20.42 9.68
CA SER A 398 -0.64 21.71 10.31
C SER A 398 -0.02 22.87 9.53
N GLU A 399 1.23 22.71 9.07
CA GLU A 399 1.90 23.68 8.19
C GLU A 399 1.17 23.82 6.85
N PHE A 400 0.70 22.72 6.26
CA PHE A 400 -0.06 22.72 5.01
C PHE A 400 -1.39 23.47 5.15
N ILE A 401 -2.15 23.21 6.22
CA ILE A 401 -3.44 23.87 6.49
C ILE A 401 -3.25 25.35 6.81
N SER A 402 -2.23 25.69 7.60
CA SER A 402 -1.99 27.07 8.01
C SER A 402 -1.34 27.92 6.93
N ARG A 403 -0.38 27.36 6.18
CA ARG A 403 0.46 28.05 5.20
C ARG A 403 0.85 27.11 4.06
N ILE A 404 -0.08 26.81 3.17
CA ILE A 404 0.12 25.89 2.02
C ILE A 404 1.37 26.20 1.19
N LYS A 405 1.75 27.49 1.04
CA LYS A 405 2.91 27.94 0.27
C LYS A 405 4.25 27.51 0.89
N ASN A 406 4.29 27.26 2.21
CA ASN A 406 5.51 26.86 2.91
C ASN A 406 5.86 25.39 2.71
N VAL A 407 4.86 24.56 2.38
CA VAL A 407 5.07 23.14 2.12
C VAL A 407 5.32 22.96 0.64
N ASN A 408 6.52 22.50 0.28
CA ASN A 408 6.85 22.22 -1.12
C ASN A 408 5.92 21.11 -1.68
N ILE A 409 5.79 21.04 -3.00
CA ILE A 409 4.85 20.09 -3.62
C ILE A 409 5.23 18.62 -3.37
N GLN A 410 6.52 18.29 -3.39
CA GLN A 410 7.00 16.91 -3.15
C GLN A 410 6.59 16.40 -1.76
N THR A 411 6.73 17.23 -0.74
CA THR A 411 6.33 16.93 0.64
C THR A 411 4.80 16.82 0.76
N ARG A 412 4.04 17.66 0.05
CA ARG A 412 2.56 17.53 -0.03
C ARG A 412 2.15 16.17 -0.61
N THR A 413 2.75 15.79 -1.73
CA THR A 413 2.47 14.51 -2.39
C THR A 413 2.82 13.32 -1.50
N ALA A 414 4.00 13.35 -0.86
CA ALA A 414 4.41 12.31 0.08
C ALA A 414 3.45 12.21 1.29
N MET A 415 3.02 13.35 1.85
CA MET A 415 2.02 13.40 2.91
C MET A 415 0.71 12.71 2.51
N PHE A 416 0.15 13.05 1.34
CA PHE A 416 -1.09 12.43 0.84
C PHE A 416 -0.94 10.93 0.54
N ALA A 417 0.22 10.51 0.01
CA ALA A 417 0.52 9.10 -0.23
C ALA A 417 0.60 8.31 1.08
N VAL A 418 1.33 8.82 2.09
CA VAL A 418 1.43 8.21 3.41
C VAL A 418 0.08 8.12 4.11
N PHE A 419 -0.76 9.17 4.04
CA PHE A 419 -2.13 9.10 4.58
C PHE A 419 -2.95 8.00 3.89
N SER A 420 -2.83 7.85 2.58
CA SER A 420 -3.57 6.83 1.82
C SER A 420 -3.14 5.41 2.21
N ILE A 421 -1.84 5.17 2.35
CA ILE A 421 -1.30 3.89 2.79
C ILE A 421 -1.70 3.61 4.24
N ALA A 422 -1.67 4.62 5.12
CA ALA A 422 -2.09 4.47 6.51
C ALA A 422 -3.57 4.07 6.64
N ILE A 423 -4.46 4.67 5.84
CA ILE A 423 -5.88 4.28 5.76
C ILE A 423 -6.03 2.85 5.24
N PHE A 424 -5.30 2.52 4.16
CA PHE A 424 -5.32 1.17 3.61
C PHE A 424 -4.97 0.13 4.68
N GLY A 425 -4.03 0.43 5.59
CA GLY A 425 -3.58 -0.47 6.65
C GLY A 425 -4.61 -0.79 7.72
N PHE A 426 -5.68 0.00 7.85
CA PHE A 426 -6.79 -0.33 8.74
C PHE A 426 -7.68 -1.45 8.21
N PHE A 427 -7.68 -1.67 6.89
CA PHE A 427 -8.67 -2.50 6.22
C PHE A 427 -8.06 -3.63 5.39
N GLU A 428 -6.75 -3.59 5.20
CA GLU A 428 -5.99 -4.58 4.44
C GLU A 428 -4.72 -4.99 5.21
N PRO A 429 -4.31 -6.27 5.06
CA PRO A 429 -3.19 -6.84 5.77
C PRO A 429 -1.86 -6.46 5.13
N GLY A 430 -0.77 -6.67 5.87
CA GLY A 430 0.54 -6.86 5.27
C GLY A 430 1.20 -5.60 4.72
N ILE A 431 0.84 -4.39 5.13
CA ILE A 431 1.62 -3.20 4.70
C ILE A 431 3.02 -3.22 5.32
N ILE A 432 3.16 -3.71 6.55
CA ILE A 432 4.46 -3.84 7.23
C ILE A 432 5.08 -5.22 6.99
N PHE A 433 4.25 -6.26 7.02
CA PHE A 433 4.69 -7.65 7.01
C PHE A 433 4.58 -8.33 5.64
N SER A 434 4.63 -7.57 4.54
CA SER A 434 4.67 -8.15 3.20
C SER A 434 5.59 -7.36 2.27
N SER A 435 6.10 -8.02 1.24
CA SER A 435 6.97 -7.40 0.24
C SER A 435 6.17 -7.05 -1.00
N ASN A 436 5.30 -6.03 -0.89
CA ASN A 436 4.45 -5.55 -1.98
C ASN A 436 4.74 -4.08 -2.32
N ILE A 437 4.10 -3.57 -3.40
CA ILE A 437 4.33 -2.19 -3.87
C ILE A 437 3.94 -1.12 -2.84
N LEU A 438 2.93 -1.38 -2.00
CA LEU A 438 2.45 -0.43 -1.00
C LEU A 438 3.42 -0.36 0.17
N THR A 439 4.02 -1.49 0.55
CA THR A 439 5.14 -1.54 1.50
C THR A 439 6.34 -0.79 0.95
N PHE A 440 6.68 -0.97 -0.32
CA PHE A 440 7.72 -0.20 -0.99
C PHE A 440 7.48 1.31 -0.89
N PHE A 441 6.27 1.77 -1.23
CA PHE A 441 5.94 3.20 -1.12
C PHE A 441 5.93 3.70 0.33
N LEU A 442 5.46 2.89 1.29
CA LEU A 442 5.50 3.24 2.71
C LEU A 442 6.93 3.59 3.14
N TRP A 443 7.87 2.66 2.92
CA TRP A 443 9.25 2.83 3.39
C TRP A 443 10.01 3.94 2.66
N LEU A 444 9.60 4.28 1.44
CA LEU A 444 10.16 5.41 0.69
C LEU A 444 9.66 6.78 1.15
N PHE A 445 8.43 6.88 1.66
CA PHE A 445 7.80 8.18 1.96
C PHE A 445 7.59 8.49 3.45
N VAL A 446 7.61 7.49 4.34
CA VAL A 446 7.61 7.66 5.81
C VAL A 446 8.97 8.14 6.30
#